data_AF-A0A2T1ELW0-F1
#
_entry.id   AF-A0A2T1ELW0-F1
#
_cell.length_a   1.000
_cell.length_b   1.000
_cell.length_c   1.000
_cell.angle_alpha   90.00
_cell.angle_beta   90.00
_cell.angle_gamma   90.00
#
_symmetry.space_group_name_H-M   'P 1'
#
loop_
_entity.id
_entity.type
_entity.pdbx_description
1 polymer ?
#
loop_
_entity_poly.entity_id
_entity_poly.type
_entity_poly.pdbx_seq_one_letter_code
_entity_poly.pdbx_strand_id
1 'polypeptide(L)'
;MRLGLLASLTVACGTQEGSPTVSAEFDSRHNDEQPALSGDGRFLAFVSNRNGNRGILLYDLKQRQLVDLPRLNRGDAIAESPSLSYTGRYIVYVTSASGLSINC
;
A
#
# COMPACT_ATOMS: atom_id res chain seq x y z
N MET A 1 1.98 -18.11 68.55
CA MET A 1 3.16 -18.19 67.67
C MET A 1 2.77 -18.89 66.38
N ARG A 2 3.20 -18.34 65.22
CA ARG A 2 3.11 -18.82 63.81
C ARG A 2 1.70 -18.71 63.19
N LEU A 3 1.33 -17.63 62.48
CA LEU A 3 1.81 -17.04 61.21
C LEU A 3 1.62 -17.97 60.00
N GLY A 4 0.61 -17.68 59.17
CA GLY A 4 0.37 -18.29 57.87
C GLY A 4 -0.15 -17.24 56.89
N LEU A 5 0.72 -16.79 55.99
CA LEU A 5 0.48 -15.83 54.92
C LEU A 5 -0.42 -16.47 53.86
N LEU A 6 -1.50 -15.82 53.43
CA LEU A 6 -2.21 -16.18 52.20
C LEU A 6 -2.10 -15.02 51.22
N ALA A 7 -1.45 -15.33 50.09
CA ALA A 7 -1.01 -14.41 49.06
C ALA A 7 -2.20 -13.78 48.32
N SER A 8 -2.11 -12.47 48.13
CA SER A 8 -2.95 -11.68 47.24
C SER A 8 -2.59 -11.98 45.78
N LEU A 9 -3.55 -12.49 45.00
CA LEU A 9 -3.52 -12.41 43.54
C LEU A 9 -4.66 -11.50 43.08
N THR A 10 -4.38 -10.20 42.99
CA THR A 10 -5.20 -9.31 42.16
C THR A 10 -4.61 -9.34 40.76
N VAL A 11 -5.31 -10.01 39.85
CA VAL A 11 -5.07 -9.89 38.41
C VAL A 11 -5.24 -8.42 38.03
N ALA A 12 -4.14 -7.77 37.67
CA ALA A 12 -4.21 -6.48 36.99
C ALA A 12 -4.71 -6.77 35.57
N CYS A 13 -5.95 -6.41 35.28
CA CYS A 13 -6.47 -6.40 33.92
C CYS A 13 -5.68 -5.34 33.15
N GLY A 14 -4.66 -5.76 32.41
CA GLY A 14 -3.92 -4.88 31.51
C GLY A 14 -4.89 -4.33 30.48
N THR A 15 -5.14 -3.04 30.52
CA THR A 15 -5.68 -2.32 29.37
C THR A 15 -4.65 -2.44 28.26
N GLN A 16 -4.84 -3.39 27.35
CA GLN A 16 -4.26 -3.25 26.02
C GLN A 16 -4.97 -2.06 25.41
N GLU A 17 -4.35 -0.88 25.52
CA GLU A 17 -4.55 0.14 24.51
C GLU A 17 -4.17 -0.55 23.20
N GLY A 18 -5.20 -1.01 22.48
CA GLY A 18 -5.06 -1.52 21.14
C GLY A 18 -4.52 -0.36 20.34
N SER A 19 -3.19 -0.27 20.28
CA SER A 19 -2.49 0.50 19.27
C SER A 19 -3.21 0.13 17.97
N PRO A 20 -3.78 1.11 17.23
CA PRO A 20 -4.52 0.80 16.04
C PRO A 20 -3.59 -0.07 15.22
N THR A 21 -3.97 -1.33 15.02
CA THR A 21 -3.23 -2.25 14.19
C THR A 21 -3.41 -1.67 12.80
N VAL A 22 -2.59 -0.68 12.45
CA VAL A 22 -2.51 -0.12 11.12
C VAL A 22 -2.05 -1.33 10.32
N SER A 23 -3.02 -1.94 9.66
CA SER A 23 -2.85 -3.15 8.87
C SER A 23 -1.61 -2.99 8.03
N ALA A 24 -0.66 -3.92 8.15
CA ALA A 24 0.63 -3.99 7.48
C ALA A 24 0.50 -4.19 5.95
N GLU A 25 -0.46 -3.50 5.34
CA GLU A 25 -0.89 -3.66 3.96
C GLU A 25 -0.20 -2.64 3.04
N PHE A 26 0.23 -1.51 3.64
CA PHE A 26 1.13 -0.53 3.03
C PHE A 26 2.57 -0.64 3.56
N ASP A 27 2.86 -1.58 4.45
CA ASP A 27 4.22 -1.85 4.93
C ASP A 27 4.91 -2.82 3.96
N SER A 28 5.39 -2.27 2.84
CA SER A 28 6.15 -3.04 1.85
C SER A 28 7.62 -2.69 1.90
N ARG A 29 8.49 -3.67 1.59
CA ARG A 29 9.95 -3.44 1.45
C ARG A 29 10.31 -2.67 0.17
N HIS A 30 9.30 -2.25 -0.58
CA HIS A 30 9.44 -1.60 -1.86
C HIS A 30 9.14 -0.13 -1.71
N ASN A 31 9.56 0.64 -2.70
CA ASN A 31 9.29 2.07 -2.70
C ASN A 31 7.90 2.30 -3.27
N ASP A 32 6.99 2.83 -2.46
CA ASP A 32 5.62 3.14 -2.81
C ASP A 32 5.42 4.66 -2.74
N GLU A 33 5.13 5.29 -3.88
CA GLU A 33 5.18 6.74 -4.06
C GLU A 33 3.97 7.27 -4.83
N GLN A 34 3.84 8.60 -4.87
CA GLN A 34 2.92 9.31 -5.77
C GLN A 34 1.47 8.79 -5.71
N PRO A 35 0.84 8.82 -4.52
CA PRO A 35 -0.51 8.30 -4.35
C PRO A 35 -1.55 9.16 -5.07
N ALA A 36 -2.57 8.52 -5.64
CA ALA A 36 -3.75 9.15 -6.21
C ALA A 36 -5.02 8.38 -5.82
N LEU A 37 -5.95 9.06 -5.16
CA LEU A 37 -7.23 8.50 -4.71
C LEU A 37 -8.33 8.81 -5.73
N SER A 38 -9.23 7.86 -6.00
CA SER A 38 -10.46 8.14 -6.74
C SER A 38 -11.37 9.08 -5.95
N GLY A 39 -12.18 9.88 -6.64
CA GLY A 39 -13.07 10.84 -5.98
C GLY A 39 -14.16 10.20 -5.12
N ASP A 40 -14.52 8.94 -5.40
CA ASP A 40 -15.42 8.12 -4.58
C ASP A 40 -14.69 7.39 -3.42
N GLY A 41 -13.38 7.55 -3.29
CA GLY A 41 -12.57 6.96 -2.23
C GLY A 41 -12.38 5.44 -2.30
N ARG A 42 -12.83 4.79 -3.37
CA ARG A 42 -12.74 3.32 -3.49
C ARG A 42 -11.36 2.83 -3.91
N PHE A 43 -10.68 3.56 -4.78
CA PHE A 43 -9.45 3.12 -5.41
C PHE A 43 -8.28 4.03 -5.07
N LEU A 44 -7.13 3.41 -4.81
CA LEU A 44 -5.84 4.08 -4.64
C LEU A 44 -4.89 3.59 -5.72
N ALA A 45 -4.42 4.50 -6.57
CA ALA A 45 -3.30 4.25 -7.46
C ALA A 45 -2.01 4.78 -6.82
N PHE A 46 -0.90 4.08 -7.01
CA PHE A 46 0.41 4.51 -6.52
C PHE A 46 1.50 3.90 -7.40
N VAL A 47 2.66 4.57 -7.44
CA VAL A 47 3.85 4.05 -8.11
C VAL A 47 4.57 3.10 -7.17
N SER A 48 5.00 1.95 -7.68
CA SER A 48 5.74 0.96 -6.93
C SER A 48 6.81 0.28 -7.78
N ASN A 49 7.91 -0.13 -7.15
CA ASN A 49 8.94 -0.96 -7.77
C ASN A 49 8.84 -2.47 -7.43
N ARG A 50 7.71 -2.90 -6.85
CA ARG A 50 7.40 -4.31 -6.48
C ARG A 50 7.57 -5.32 -7.62
N ASN A 51 7.41 -4.90 -8.87
CA ASN A 51 7.52 -5.75 -10.05
C ASN A 51 8.89 -5.64 -10.77
N GLY A 52 9.92 -5.14 -10.08
CA GLY A 52 11.28 -5.00 -10.62
C GLY A 52 11.51 -3.75 -11.49
N ASN A 53 10.45 -3.02 -11.84
CA ASN A 53 10.50 -1.70 -12.49
C ASN A 53 9.45 -0.77 -11.86
N ARG A 54 9.65 0.56 -11.96
CA ARG A 54 8.67 1.57 -11.52
C ARG A 54 7.41 1.48 -12.38
N GLY A 55 6.33 1.02 -11.77
CA GLY A 55 5.02 0.90 -12.41
C GLY A 55 3.90 1.32 -11.47
N ILE A 56 2.71 1.50 -12.02
CA ILE A 56 1.52 1.86 -11.28
C ILE A 56 0.81 0.60 -10.80
N LEU A 57 0.49 0.56 -9.52
CA LEU A 57 -0.40 -0.42 -8.92
C LEU A 57 -1.74 0.25 -8.59
N LEU A 58 -2.82 -0.51 -8.67
CA LEU A 58 -4.15 -0.09 -8.26
C LEU A 58 -4.61 -0.95 -7.08
N TYR A 59 -5.11 -0.33 -6.03
CA TYR A 59 -5.60 -1.00 -4.83
C TYR A 59 -7.08 -0.65 -4.61
N ASP A 60 -7.91 -1.67 -4.44
CA ASP A 60 -9.31 -1.49 -4.05
C ASP A 60 -9.38 -1.43 -2.51
N LEU A 61 -9.62 -0.24 -1.97
CA LEU A 61 -9.69 0.02 -0.52
C LEU A 61 -10.89 -0.66 0.15
N LYS A 62 -11.95 -0.95 -0.62
CA LYS A 62 -13.14 -1.64 -0.11
C LYS A 62 -12.90 -3.15 0.00
N GLN A 63 -12.29 -3.73 -1.03
CA GLN A 63 -11.99 -5.16 -1.08
C GLN A 63 -10.68 -5.53 -0.38
N ARG A 64 -9.83 -4.53 -0.08
CA ARG A 64 -8.50 -4.69 0.50
C ARG A 64 -7.62 -5.61 -0.33
N GLN A 65 -7.50 -5.30 -1.61
CA GLN A 65 -6.67 -6.08 -2.52
C GLN A 65 -6.16 -5.25 -3.68
N LEU A 66 -5.01 -5.67 -4.22
CA LEU A 66 -4.52 -5.17 -5.50
C LEU A 66 -5.44 -5.61 -6.64
N VAL A 67 -5.64 -4.72 -7.59
CA VAL A 67 -6.41 -4.96 -8.81
C VAL A 67 -5.43 -5.27 -9.93
N ASP A 68 -5.53 -6.46 -10.51
CA ASP A 68 -4.71 -6.85 -11.65
C ASP A 68 -5.14 -6.08 -12.91
N LEU A 69 -4.20 -5.31 -13.45
CA LEU A 69 -4.36 -4.56 -14.69
C LEU A 69 -3.25 -4.96 -15.67
N PRO A 70 -3.35 -6.11 -16.36
CA PRO A 70 -2.24 -6.71 -17.12
C PRO A 70 -1.76 -5.90 -18.34
N ARG A 71 -2.48 -4.84 -18.72
CA ARG A 71 -2.10 -3.91 -19.79
C ARG A 71 -1.57 -2.58 -19.24
N LEU A 72 -1.59 -2.40 -17.93
CA LEU A 72 -0.99 -1.28 -17.22
C LEU A 72 0.48 -1.60 -16.96
N ASN A 73 1.36 -0.64 -17.22
CA ASN A 73 2.82 -0.76 -17.19
C ASN A 73 3.39 -1.58 -18.35
N ARG A 74 4.15 -0.91 -19.21
CA ARG A 74 4.93 -1.56 -20.27
C ARG A 74 6.29 -1.94 -19.72
N GLY A 75 6.82 -3.09 -20.13
CA GLY A 75 8.11 -3.59 -19.61
C GLY A 75 9.32 -2.72 -19.96
N ASP A 76 9.21 -1.91 -21.03
CA ASP A 76 10.23 -1.00 -21.56
C ASP A 76 10.00 0.47 -21.17
N ALA A 77 9.13 0.72 -20.19
CA ALA A 77 8.77 2.07 -19.79
C ALA A 77 8.65 2.20 -18.28
N ILE A 78 8.92 3.41 -17.80
CA ILE A 78 8.65 3.82 -16.44
C ILE A 78 7.31 4.55 -16.43
N ALA A 79 6.46 4.27 -15.45
CA ALA A 79 5.15 4.93 -15.27
C ALA A 79 5.12 5.73 -13.98
N GLU A 80 4.69 6.99 -14.06
CA GLU A 80 4.71 7.95 -12.95
C GLU A 80 3.48 8.86 -12.95
N SER A 81 3.29 9.57 -11.84
CA SER A 81 2.27 10.60 -11.64
C SER A 81 0.86 10.12 -12.01
N PRO A 82 0.35 9.05 -11.37
CA PRO A 82 -0.98 8.55 -11.64
C PRO A 82 -2.06 9.57 -11.23
N SER A 83 -3.19 9.53 -11.92
CA SER A 83 -4.42 10.20 -11.49
C SER A 83 -5.64 9.36 -11.85
N LEU A 84 -6.64 9.36 -10.96
CA LEU A 84 -7.87 8.59 -11.11
C LEU A 84 -9.06 9.52 -11.37
N SER A 85 -9.93 9.10 -12.28
CA SER A 85 -11.27 9.71 -12.40
C SER A 85 -12.10 9.51 -11.11
N TYR A 86 -13.19 10.28 -10.95
CA TYR A 86 -14.03 10.23 -9.75
C TYR A 86 -14.44 8.80 -9.34
N THR A 87 -14.87 7.97 -10.28
CA THR A 87 -15.31 6.58 -10.03
C THR A 87 -14.21 5.53 -10.20
N GLY A 88 -12.96 5.95 -10.46
CA GLY A 88 -11.85 5.04 -10.79
C GLY A 88 -11.98 4.34 -12.15
N ARG A 89 -12.95 4.69 -12.99
CA ARG A 89 -13.13 4.10 -14.34
C ARG A 89 -11.93 4.35 -15.26
N TYR A 90 -11.28 5.49 -15.09
CA TYR A 90 -10.08 5.86 -15.84
C TYR A 90 -8.91 6.11 -14.90
N ILE A 91 -7.74 5.68 -15.36
CA ILE A 91 -6.43 6.04 -14.83
C ILE A 91 -5.63 6.72 -15.93
N VAL A 92 -5.01 7.85 -15.62
CA VAL A 92 -4.06 8.54 -16.49
C VAL A 92 -2.70 8.60 -15.80
N TYR A 93 -1.63 8.59 -16.59
CA TYR A 93 -0.27 8.61 -16.07
C TYR A 93 0.72 9.10 -17.12
N VAL A 94 1.89 9.51 -16.64
CA VAL A 94 3.03 9.86 -17.49
C VAL A 94 3.89 8.62 -17.67
N THR A 95 4.37 8.41 -18.90
CA THR A 95 5.30 7.32 -19.19
C THR A 95 6.52 7.83 -19.94
N SER A 96 7.70 7.37 -19.53
CA SER A 96 8.95 7.57 -20.25
C SER A 96 9.47 6.21 -20.70
N ALA A 97 9.87 6.09 -21.97
CA ALA A 97 10.59 4.90 -22.41
C ALA A 97 11.91 4.86 -21.63
N SER A 98 12.21 3.72 -20.99
CA SER A 98 13.53 3.54 -20.38
C SER A 98 14.52 3.56 -21.53
N GLY A 99 15.32 4.63 -21.62
CA GLY A 99 16.17 4.90 -22.77
C GLY A 99 17.06 3.70 -23.09
N LEU A 100 16.75 3.03 -24.21
CA LEU A 100 17.77 2.30 -24.94
C LEU A 100 18.79 3.35 -25.38
N SER A 101 19.92 3.42 -24.69
CA SER A 101 21.13 4.00 -25.27
C SER A 101 21.48 3.13 -26.49
N ILE A 102 21.00 3.54 -27.65
CA ILE A 102 21.68 3.17 -28.88
C ILE A 102 23.00 3.95 -28.87
N ASN A 103 24.06 3.30 -28.38
CA ASN A 103 25.41 3.78 -28.68
C ASN A 103 25.55 3.74 -30.20
N CYS A 104 25.52 4.91 -30.83
CA CYS A 104 25.92 5.09 -32.22
C CYS A 104 27.41 4.79 -32.40
#